data_AF-A0A7X7CC76-F1
#
_entry.id   AF-A0A7X7CC76-F1
#
_cell.length_a   1.000
_cell.length_b   1.000
_cell.length_c   1.000
_cell.angle_alpha   90.00
_cell.angle_beta   90.00
_cell.angle_gamma   90.00
#
_symmetry.space_group_name_H-M   'P 1'
#
loop_
_entity.id
_entity.type
_entity.pdbx_description
1 polymer ?
#
loop_
_entity_poly.entity_id
_entity_poly.type
_entity_poly.pdbx_seq_one_letter_code
_entity_poly.pdbx_strand_id
1 'polypeptide(L)'
;MPRPLGNAPAAGQAHLPPPSPAPPHARPSSGAGTPPPTDRPGRVLAEGIILLVMWALVLVVLTRVIASGSWLVTSLTVCALTTLVACVILTLWPHRAFLAGLAGIAAGSLGWWLIFADSGGPERWEEPQLALAEIRQDILAGYPPIPASGPLEDAITLLVLVYVALAVMAHVGVGSSLVAGLVPALLLLVPPAVTSVPLGAPPMLAAGLLLAVLVWLRSPGPDWRGAAMAGLAVVVGGAAVAAMPPVRDRVWNEFIQVAPVSSSVPDVMVTLAGDLQERSNAPAFSFTSTHEGP
;
A
#
# COMPACT_ATOMS: atom_id res chain seq x y z
N MET A 1 -70.58 22.88 93.92
CA MET A 1 -71.00 23.33 92.56
C MET A 1 -69.99 22.77 91.54
N PRO A 2 -70.38 22.46 90.30
CA PRO A 2 -70.91 21.19 89.81
C PRO A 2 -69.94 20.39 88.88
N ARG A 3 -70.28 19.11 88.64
CA ARG A 3 -69.75 18.25 87.54
C ARG A 3 -70.19 18.78 86.16
N PRO A 4 -69.44 18.46 85.09
CA PRO A 4 -69.88 17.38 84.16
C PRO A 4 -68.67 16.51 83.68
N LEU A 5 -68.73 15.17 83.67
CA LEU A 5 -69.34 14.25 82.70
C LEU A 5 -69.02 14.57 81.23
N GLY A 6 -68.22 13.72 80.57
CA GLY A 6 -67.97 13.83 79.14
C GLY A 6 -67.04 12.76 78.56
N ASN A 7 -67.61 11.57 78.35
CA ASN A 7 -67.39 10.64 77.23
C ASN A 7 -66.08 9.84 77.05
N ALA A 8 -66.31 8.53 76.91
CA ALA A 8 -65.39 7.43 76.61
C ALA A 8 -65.25 7.21 75.07
N PRO A 9 -64.78 6.04 74.60
CA PRO A 9 -63.44 5.81 74.07
C PRO A 9 -63.42 5.63 72.54
N ALA A 10 -62.30 5.95 71.89
CA ALA A 10 -62.10 5.66 70.47
C ALA A 10 -60.97 4.65 70.26
N ALA A 11 -61.40 3.45 69.90
CA ALA A 11 -60.84 2.52 68.91
C ALA A 11 -59.33 2.24 68.91
N GLY A 12 -59.03 0.95 69.13
CA GLY A 12 -57.70 0.38 69.02
C GLY A 12 -57.07 0.60 67.64
N GLN A 13 -55.83 1.05 67.66
CA GLN A 13 -54.93 0.95 66.51
C GLN A 13 -54.49 -0.51 66.41
N ALA A 14 -55.15 -1.22 65.50
CA ALA A 14 -54.74 -2.53 65.05
C ALA A 14 -53.31 -2.45 64.47
N HIS A 15 -52.46 -3.27 65.07
CA HIS A 15 -51.13 -3.65 64.63
C HIS A 15 -51.16 -4.10 63.16
N LEU A 16 -50.72 -3.24 62.24
CA LEU A 16 -50.49 -3.62 60.84
C LEU A 16 -49.20 -4.45 60.78
N PRO A 17 -49.23 -5.70 60.27
CA PRO A 17 -48.03 -6.47 60.04
C PRO A 17 -47.19 -5.84 58.90
N PRO A 18 -45.85 -5.96 58.94
CA PRO A 18 -44.99 -5.42 57.89
C PRO A 18 -45.30 -6.08 56.53
N PRO A 19 -45.13 -5.36 55.41
CA PRO A 19 -45.37 -5.91 54.09
C PRO A 19 -44.44 -7.10 53.82
N SER A 20 -45.02 -8.25 53.45
CA SER A 20 -44.27 -9.40 52.96
C SER A 20 -43.35 -9.01 51.81
N PRO A 21 -42.09 -9.48 51.79
CA PRO A 21 -41.18 -9.22 50.69
C PRO A 21 -41.72 -9.84 49.38
N ALA A 22 -41.67 -9.04 48.32
CA ALA A 22 -42.04 -9.43 46.97
C ALA A 22 -41.26 -10.68 46.51
N PRO A 23 -41.86 -11.55 45.67
CA PRO A 23 -41.19 -12.73 45.16
C PRO A 23 -39.93 -12.33 44.38
N PRO A 24 -38.81 -13.06 44.53
CA PRO A 24 -37.56 -12.71 43.86
C PRO A 24 -37.78 -12.74 42.35
N HIS A 25 -37.48 -11.61 41.69
CA HIS A 25 -37.41 -11.54 40.24
C HIS A 25 -36.60 -12.72 39.73
N ALA A 26 -37.27 -13.60 38.98
CA ALA A 26 -36.64 -14.66 38.22
C ALA A 26 -35.53 -14.02 37.38
N ARG A 27 -34.26 -14.36 37.68
CA ARG A 27 -33.14 -14.03 36.80
C ARG A 27 -33.48 -14.64 35.43
N PRO A 28 -33.49 -13.86 34.33
CA PRO A 28 -33.47 -14.45 33.02
C PRO A 28 -32.14 -15.20 32.87
N SER A 29 -32.19 -16.53 32.96
CA SER A 29 -31.14 -17.41 32.45
C SER A 29 -31.23 -17.42 30.92
N SER A 30 -30.72 -16.36 30.29
CA SER A 30 -30.16 -16.45 28.93
C SER A 30 -28.71 -16.89 29.14
N GLY A 31 -28.32 -18.14 28.87
CA GLY A 31 -28.48 -18.76 27.57
C GLY A 31 -27.45 -18.15 26.64
N ALA A 32 -26.36 -18.90 26.41
CA ALA A 32 -25.28 -18.65 25.46
C ALA A 32 -24.35 -17.45 25.76
N GLY A 33 -23.56 -17.57 26.82
CA GLY A 33 -22.22 -16.98 26.79
C GLY A 33 -21.43 -17.68 25.67
N THR A 34 -21.37 -17.07 24.51
CA THR A 34 -20.44 -17.43 23.45
C THR A 34 -19.03 -17.53 24.04
N PRO A 35 -18.28 -18.63 23.84
CA PRO A 35 -16.88 -18.64 24.23
C PRO A 35 -16.15 -17.50 23.47
N PRO A 36 -15.36 -16.64 24.16
CA PRO A 36 -14.54 -15.63 23.49
C PRO A 36 -13.44 -16.29 22.62
N PRO A 37 -12.95 -15.61 21.57
CA PRO A 37 -12.41 -16.23 20.37
C PRO A 37 -11.02 -16.85 20.59
N THR A 38 -10.92 -18.16 20.44
CA THR A 38 -9.66 -18.93 20.46
C THR A 38 -8.80 -18.76 19.20
N ASP A 39 -9.31 -18.10 18.14
CA ASP A 39 -8.65 -18.01 16.83
C ASP A 39 -7.70 -16.82 16.67
N ARG A 40 -7.47 -16.04 17.73
CA ARG A 40 -6.69 -14.81 17.67
C ARG A 40 -5.27 -14.97 17.09
N PRO A 41 -4.47 -16.00 17.42
CA PRO A 41 -3.12 -16.13 16.87
C PRO A 41 -3.11 -16.52 15.38
N GLY A 42 -4.00 -17.44 14.96
CA GLY A 42 -4.08 -17.87 13.56
C GLY A 42 -4.51 -16.74 12.63
N ARG A 43 -5.37 -15.84 13.10
CA ARG A 43 -5.83 -14.67 12.32
C ARG A 43 -4.72 -13.67 12.05
N VAL A 44 -3.89 -13.34 13.04
CA VAL A 44 -2.76 -12.39 12.87
C VAL A 44 -1.76 -12.91 11.85
N LEU A 45 -1.44 -14.21 11.90
CA LEU A 45 -0.54 -14.82 10.92
C LEU A 45 -1.15 -14.83 9.52
N ALA A 46 -2.44 -15.15 9.40
CA ALA A 46 -3.15 -15.11 8.12
C ALA A 46 -3.16 -13.69 7.51
N GLU A 47 -3.41 -12.65 8.32
CA GLU A 47 -3.31 -11.25 7.87
C GLU A 47 -1.90 -10.92 7.37
N GLY A 48 -0.85 -11.34 8.09
CA GLY A 48 0.54 -11.16 7.68
C GLY A 48 0.87 -11.86 6.35
N ILE A 49 0.37 -13.08 6.15
CA ILE A 49 0.54 -13.82 4.89
C ILE A 49 -0.16 -13.10 3.74
N ILE A 50 -1.39 -12.61 3.93
CA ILE A 50 -2.11 -11.88 2.88
C ILE A 50 -1.42 -10.56 2.53
N LEU A 51 -0.90 -9.84 3.53
CA LEU A 51 -0.07 -8.66 3.30
C LEU A 51 1.17 -9.01 2.48
N LEU A 52 1.85 -10.12 2.79
CA LEU A 52 3.01 -10.58 2.03
C LEU A 52 2.65 -10.96 0.58
N VAL A 53 1.53 -11.67 0.36
CA VAL A 53 1.04 -12.01 -0.99
C VAL A 53 0.72 -10.76 -1.79
N MET A 54 0.13 -9.75 -1.16
CA MET A 54 -0.15 -8.46 -1.82
C MET A 54 1.13 -7.69 -2.15
N TRP A 55 2.13 -7.70 -1.27
CA TRP A 55 3.47 -7.18 -1.60
C TRP A 55 4.09 -7.91 -2.78
N ALA A 56 4.00 -9.24 -2.81
CA ALA A 56 4.51 -10.03 -3.93
C ALA A 56 3.81 -9.70 -5.25
N LEU A 57 2.47 -9.59 -5.24
CA LEU A 57 1.68 -9.16 -6.39
C LEU A 57 2.16 -7.80 -6.91
N VAL A 58 2.34 -6.83 -6.02
CA VAL A 58 2.75 -5.46 -6.35
C VAL A 58 4.15 -5.43 -6.93
N LEU A 59 5.10 -6.12 -6.31
CA LEU A 59 6.48 -6.19 -6.79
C LEU A 59 6.58 -6.87 -8.16
N VAL A 60 5.81 -7.96 -8.38
CA VAL A 60 5.72 -8.60 -9.70
C VAL A 60 5.12 -7.64 -10.73
N VAL A 61 4.09 -6.89 -10.38
CA VAL A 61 3.48 -5.91 -11.29
C VAL A 61 4.43 -4.75 -11.60
N LEU A 62 5.26 -4.34 -10.64
CA LEU A 62 6.29 -3.32 -10.81
C LEU A 62 7.38 -3.75 -11.80
N THR A 63 7.48 -5.05 -12.14
CA THR A 63 8.37 -5.52 -13.20
C THR A 63 8.05 -4.98 -14.60
N ARG A 64 6.85 -4.40 -14.78
CA ARG A 64 6.49 -3.67 -16.01
C ARG A 64 7.22 -2.34 -16.15
N VAL A 65 7.69 -1.76 -15.05
CA VAL A 65 8.42 -0.48 -15.01
C VAL A 65 9.91 -0.72 -14.81
N ILE A 66 10.25 -1.72 -14.00
CA ILE A 66 11.61 -2.03 -13.59
C ILE A 66 11.92 -3.45 -14.07
N ALA A 67 12.93 -3.65 -14.91
CA ALA A 67 13.24 -4.97 -15.43
C ALA A 67 13.49 -5.95 -14.28
N SER A 68 13.00 -7.19 -14.41
CA SER A 68 13.19 -8.21 -13.38
C SER A 68 14.68 -8.46 -13.12
N GLY A 69 15.09 -8.42 -11.85
CA GLY A 69 16.48 -8.63 -11.44
C GLY A 69 16.57 -9.03 -9.97
N SER A 70 17.77 -8.92 -9.39
CA SER A 70 18.05 -9.19 -7.97
C SER A 70 17.18 -8.37 -7.02
N TRP A 71 16.86 -7.12 -7.40
CA TRP A 71 16.03 -6.21 -6.61
C TRP A 71 14.68 -6.83 -6.22
N LEU A 72 14.08 -7.67 -7.08
CA LEU A 72 12.79 -8.30 -6.84
C LEU A 72 12.89 -9.30 -5.68
N VAL A 73 13.92 -10.15 -5.71
CA VAL A 73 14.18 -11.17 -4.68
C VAL A 73 14.57 -10.50 -3.36
N THR A 74 15.41 -9.48 -3.41
CA THR A 74 15.80 -8.69 -2.23
C THR A 74 14.59 -8.01 -1.61
N SER A 75 13.75 -7.36 -2.42
CA SER A 75 12.51 -6.70 -1.96
C SER A 75 11.53 -7.69 -1.34
N LEU A 76 11.33 -8.86 -1.94
CA LEU A 76 10.49 -9.92 -1.39
C LEU A 76 11.01 -10.43 -0.04
N THR A 77 12.33 -10.65 0.05
CA THR A 77 12.99 -11.07 1.29
C THR A 77 12.80 -10.04 2.40
N VAL A 78 12.99 -8.76 2.09
CA VAL A 78 12.79 -7.66 3.03
C VAL A 78 11.33 -7.57 3.47
N CYS A 79 10.37 -7.68 2.54
CA CYS A 79 8.95 -7.69 2.87
C CYS A 79 8.58 -8.88 3.77
N ALA A 80 9.11 -10.07 3.48
CA ALA A 80 8.87 -11.28 4.27
C ALA A 80 9.45 -11.14 5.68
N LEU A 81 10.71 -10.74 5.82
CA LEU A 81 11.36 -10.54 7.13
C LEU A 81 10.60 -9.49 7.95
N THR A 82 10.28 -8.34 7.36
CA THR A 82 9.61 -7.26 8.09
C THR A 82 8.22 -7.68 8.58
N THR A 83 7.43 -8.29 7.70
CA THR A 83 6.02 -8.61 7.98
C THR A 83 5.89 -9.84 8.87
N LEU A 84 6.57 -10.94 8.53
CA LEU A 84 6.40 -12.21 9.25
C LEU A 84 6.99 -12.14 10.66
N VAL A 85 8.16 -11.50 10.84
CA VAL A 85 8.74 -11.33 12.18
C VAL A 85 7.81 -10.49 13.06
N ALA A 86 7.25 -9.38 12.54
CA ALA A 86 6.30 -8.57 13.29
C ALA A 86 5.05 -9.39 13.68
N CYS A 87 4.47 -10.15 12.75
CA CYS A 87 3.29 -10.98 13.02
C CYS A 87 3.60 -12.10 14.02
N VAL A 88 4.74 -12.80 13.91
CA VAL A 88 5.14 -13.87 14.84
C VAL A 88 5.33 -13.30 16.24
N ILE A 89 6.04 -12.19 16.39
CA ILE A 89 6.27 -11.54 17.69
C ILE A 89 4.95 -11.05 18.29
N LEU A 90 4.04 -10.49 17.48
CA LEU A 90 2.70 -10.10 17.92
C LEU A 90 1.88 -11.32 18.38
N THR A 91 2.04 -12.45 17.69
CA THR A 91 1.35 -13.72 18.03
C THR A 91 1.83 -14.26 19.38
N LEU A 92 3.13 -14.15 19.67
CA LEU A 92 3.74 -14.58 20.94
C LEU A 92 3.47 -13.59 22.09
N TRP A 93 3.47 -12.28 21.80
CA TRP A 93 3.30 -11.22 22.79
C TRP A 93 2.26 -10.19 22.34
N PRO A 94 0.96 -10.51 22.43
CA PRO A 94 -0.12 -9.66 21.91
C PRO A 94 -0.23 -8.29 22.60
N HIS A 95 0.29 -8.15 23.82
CA HIS A 95 0.30 -6.89 24.56
C HIS A 95 1.41 -5.93 24.11
N ARG A 96 2.34 -6.37 23.27
CA ARG A 96 3.54 -5.61 22.86
C ARG A 96 3.52 -5.27 21.37
N ALA A 97 2.36 -4.88 20.85
CA ALA A 97 2.17 -4.67 19.41
C ALA A 97 3.16 -3.66 18.81
N PHE A 98 3.35 -2.51 19.44
CA PHE A 98 4.33 -1.53 18.97
C PHE A 98 5.77 -2.10 18.91
N LEU A 99 6.20 -2.85 19.93
CA LEU A 99 7.51 -3.51 19.93
C LEU A 99 7.61 -4.62 18.88
N ALA A 100 6.52 -5.33 18.60
CA ALA A 100 6.47 -6.32 17.53
C ALA A 100 6.67 -5.66 16.15
N GLY A 101 6.03 -4.52 15.91
CA GLY A 101 6.27 -3.71 14.72
C GLY A 101 7.73 -3.27 14.60
N LEU A 102 8.30 -2.71 15.67
CA LEU A 102 9.72 -2.30 15.70
C LEU A 102 10.68 -3.48 15.47
N ALA A 103 10.41 -4.64 16.06
CA ALA A 103 11.23 -5.82 15.88
C ALA A 103 11.17 -6.37 14.44
N GLY A 104 9.99 -6.31 13.80
CA GLY A 104 9.87 -6.61 12.37
C GLY A 104 10.67 -5.63 11.51
N ILE A 105 10.55 -4.32 11.76
CA ILE A 105 11.34 -3.30 11.05
C ILE A 105 12.84 -3.52 11.24
N ALA A 106 13.28 -3.82 12.46
CA ALA A 106 14.67 -4.14 12.75
C ALA A 106 15.15 -5.38 11.98
N ALA A 107 14.33 -6.44 11.91
CA ALA A 107 14.66 -7.64 11.15
C ALA A 107 14.74 -7.36 9.64
N GLY A 108 13.81 -6.59 9.08
CA GLY A 108 13.83 -6.17 7.69
C GLY A 108 15.03 -5.29 7.35
N SER A 109 15.34 -4.32 8.21
CA SER A 109 16.48 -3.41 8.05
C SER A 109 17.81 -4.14 8.16
N LEU A 110 17.93 -5.09 9.10
CA LEU A 110 19.10 -5.94 9.22
C LEU A 110 19.28 -6.83 7.99
N GLY A 111 18.20 -7.48 7.53
CA GLY A 111 18.24 -8.30 6.31
C GLY A 111 18.62 -7.48 5.08
N TRP A 112 18.05 -6.29 4.92
CA TRP A 112 18.42 -5.36 3.85
C TRP A 112 19.90 -4.95 3.95
N TRP A 113 20.36 -4.54 5.14
CA TRP A 113 21.75 -4.12 5.35
C TRP A 113 22.75 -5.22 5.02
N LEU A 114 22.47 -6.47 5.40
CA LEU A 114 23.34 -7.60 5.10
C LEU A 114 23.46 -7.84 3.59
N ILE A 115 22.34 -7.76 2.85
CA ILE A 115 22.34 -7.92 1.39
C ILE A 115 23.03 -6.71 0.72
N PHE A 116 22.74 -5.50 1.19
CA PHE A 116 23.37 -4.27 0.72
C PHE A 116 24.90 -4.32 0.87
N ALA A 117 25.38 -4.70 2.06
CA ALA A 117 26.80 -4.85 2.35
C ALA A 117 27.46 -5.94 1.49
N ASP A 118 26.82 -7.09 1.32
CA ASP A 118 27.34 -8.20 0.49
C ASP A 118 27.42 -7.82 -1.00
N SER A 119 26.52 -6.95 -1.47
CA SER A 119 26.49 -6.49 -2.86
C SER A 119 27.50 -5.38 -3.22
N GLY A 120 28.37 -5.00 -2.27
CA GLY A 120 29.30 -3.87 -2.44
C GLY A 120 28.63 -2.50 -2.34
N GLY A 121 27.47 -2.42 -1.69
CA GLY A 121 26.73 -1.18 -1.49
C GLY A 121 27.54 -0.09 -0.79
N PRO A 122 28.20 -0.35 0.36
CA PRO A 122 28.98 0.66 1.07
C PRO A 122 30.03 1.35 0.19
N GLU A 123 30.74 0.59 -0.64
CA GLU A 123 31.74 1.11 -1.57
C GLU A 123 31.10 1.98 -2.66
N ARG A 124 29.95 1.56 -3.22
CA ARG A 124 29.20 2.35 -4.22
C ARG A 124 28.72 3.69 -3.69
N TRP A 125 28.44 3.78 -2.39
CA TRP A 125 27.88 4.97 -1.75
C TRP A 125 28.94 5.84 -1.04
N GLU A 126 30.24 5.56 -1.21
CA GLU A 126 31.33 6.45 -0.74
C GLU A 126 31.24 7.85 -1.37
N GLU A 127 30.87 7.90 -2.66
CA GLU A 127 30.62 9.13 -3.41
C GLU A 127 29.13 9.27 -3.74
N PRO A 128 28.27 9.68 -2.78
CA PRO A 128 26.82 9.64 -2.94
C PRO A 128 26.33 10.54 -4.07
N GLN A 129 27.09 11.56 -4.45
CA GLN A 129 26.73 12.44 -5.57
C GLN A 129 26.85 11.72 -6.92
N LEU A 130 27.86 10.86 -7.09
CA LEU A 130 28.00 10.03 -8.29
C LEU A 130 26.89 8.99 -8.34
N ALA A 131 26.63 8.30 -7.23
CA ALA A 131 25.54 7.32 -7.14
C ALA A 131 24.17 7.95 -7.47
N LEU A 132 23.88 9.15 -6.97
CA LEU A 132 22.64 9.88 -7.30
C LEU A 132 22.60 10.34 -8.77
N ALA A 133 23.74 10.71 -9.35
CA ALA A 133 23.83 11.07 -10.76
C ALA A 133 23.57 9.85 -11.67
N GLU A 134 24.10 8.68 -11.32
CA GLU A 134 23.83 7.41 -12.01
C GLU A 134 22.35 7.03 -11.95
N ILE A 135 21.73 7.08 -10.75
CA ILE A 135 20.27 6.85 -10.60
C ILE A 135 19.48 7.79 -11.51
N ARG A 136 19.83 9.08 -11.52
CA ARG A 136 19.15 10.06 -12.36
C ARG A 136 19.34 9.75 -13.84
N GLN A 137 20.55 9.37 -14.25
CA GLN A 137 20.85 9.00 -15.62
C GLN A 137 20.05 7.77 -16.06
N ASP A 138 19.99 6.72 -15.24
CA ASP A 138 19.22 5.50 -15.52
C ASP A 138 17.72 5.79 -15.65
N ILE A 139 17.18 6.65 -14.79
CA ILE A 139 15.76 7.06 -14.85
C ILE A 139 15.47 7.91 -16.09
N LEU A 140 16.38 8.80 -16.48
CA LEU A 140 16.17 9.69 -17.63
C LEU A 140 16.46 9.00 -18.97
N ALA A 141 17.37 8.03 -19.01
CA ALA A 141 17.76 7.31 -20.22
C ALA A 141 16.88 6.07 -20.46
N GLY A 142 16.28 5.51 -19.40
CA GLY A 142 15.55 4.26 -19.46
C GLY A 142 14.13 4.40 -20.01
N TYR A 143 13.85 3.71 -21.12
CA TYR A 143 12.49 3.34 -21.45
C TYR A 143 12.07 2.15 -20.58
N PRO A 144 10.88 2.16 -19.97
CA PRO A 144 10.42 1.02 -19.19
C PRO A 144 10.33 -0.24 -20.07
N PRO A 145 10.76 -1.41 -19.58
CA PRO A 145 11.27 -1.65 -18.23
C PRO A 145 12.74 -1.24 -18.03
N ILE A 146 13.02 -0.43 -17.02
CA ILE A 146 14.36 0.09 -16.70
C ILE A 146 15.15 -0.99 -15.93
N PRO A 147 16.37 -1.38 -16.37
CA PRO A 147 17.18 -2.32 -15.62
C PRO A 147 17.63 -1.70 -14.29
N ALA A 148 17.13 -2.24 -13.18
CA ALA A 148 17.61 -1.85 -11.86
C ALA A 148 18.89 -2.61 -11.53
N SER A 149 19.99 -1.88 -11.42
CA SER A 149 21.28 -2.40 -10.97
C SER A 149 22.02 -1.33 -10.18
N GLY A 150 23.01 -1.75 -9.39
CA GLY A 150 23.88 -0.82 -8.67
C GLY A 150 23.10 0.13 -7.73
N PRO A 151 23.37 1.45 -7.76
CA PRO A 151 22.70 2.42 -6.88
C PRO A 151 21.18 2.49 -7.05
N LEU A 152 20.65 2.23 -8.24
CA LEU A 152 19.21 2.24 -8.49
C LEU A 152 18.51 1.08 -7.77
N GLU A 153 19.11 -0.10 -7.77
CA GLU A 153 18.62 -1.25 -7.01
C GLU A 153 18.64 -0.98 -5.50
N ASP A 154 19.71 -0.36 -4.98
CA ASP A 154 19.81 0.02 -3.57
C ASP A 154 18.68 0.99 -3.17
N ALA A 155 18.43 2.00 -4.01
CA ALA A 155 17.38 2.98 -3.78
C ALA A 155 15.98 2.36 -3.82
N ILE A 156 15.72 1.46 -4.77
CA ILE A 156 14.42 0.76 -4.89
C ILE A 156 14.18 -0.12 -3.67
N THR A 157 15.16 -0.95 -3.28
CA THR A 157 15.01 -1.87 -2.15
C THR A 157 14.87 -1.12 -0.82
N LEU A 158 15.58 -0.01 -0.64
CA LEU A 158 15.42 0.88 0.51
C LEU A 158 14.02 1.52 0.54
N LEU A 159 13.52 1.98 -0.61
CA LEU A 159 12.19 2.55 -0.71
C LEU A 159 11.10 1.51 -0.39
N VAL A 160 11.26 0.27 -0.87
CA VAL A 160 10.38 -0.85 -0.50
C VAL A 160 10.42 -1.10 1.01
N LEU A 161 11.61 -1.13 1.62
CA LEU A 161 11.77 -1.26 3.08
C LEU A 161 10.98 -0.18 3.84
N VAL A 162 11.06 1.07 3.39
CA VAL A 162 10.31 2.19 4.00
C VAL A 162 8.80 1.97 3.90
N TYR A 163 8.28 1.61 2.72
CA TYR A 163 6.85 1.39 2.57
C TYR A 163 6.33 0.15 3.32
N VAL A 164 7.09 -0.94 3.37
CA VAL A 164 6.69 -2.12 4.16
C VAL A 164 6.76 -1.82 5.67
N ALA A 165 7.74 -1.03 6.13
CA ALA A 165 7.79 -0.57 7.52
C ALA A 165 6.54 0.26 7.87
N LEU A 166 6.12 1.18 7.00
CA LEU A 166 4.88 1.95 7.18
C LEU A 166 3.65 1.03 7.23
N ALA A 167 3.56 0.06 6.32
CA ALA A 167 2.46 -0.91 6.30
C ALA A 167 2.42 -1.76 7.58
N VAL A 168 3.57 -2.23 8.07
CA VAL A 168 3.69 -3.01 9.31
C VAL A 168 3.31 -2.17 10.52
N MET A 169 3.72 -0.90 10.60
CA MET A 169 3.30 -0.01 11.68
C MET A 169 1.79 0.28 11.65
N ALA A 170 1.21 0.46 10.46
CA ALA A 170 -0.23 0.60 10.32
C ALA A 170 -0.97 -0.69 10.75
N HIS A 171 -0.44 -1.86 10.40
CA HIS A 171 -1.04 -3.15 10.71
C HIS A 171 -0.96 -3.46 12.21
N VAL A 172 0.24 -3.50 12.76
CA VAL A 172 0.54 -3.97 14.12
C VAL A 172 0.47 -2.83 15.13
N GLY A 173 1.02 -1.66 14.82
CA GLY A 173 1.06 -0.52 15.74
C GLY A 173 -0.29 0.16 15.92
N VAL A 174 -0.97 0.45 14.80
CA VAL A 174 -2.29 1.13 14.82
C VAL A 174 -3.44 0.12 14.88
N GLY A 175 -3.23 -1.12 14.41
CA GLY A 175 -4.33 -2.07 14.30
C GLY A 175 -5.24 -1.74 13.12
N SER A 176 -4.69 -1.37 11.96
CA SER A 176 -5.48 -1.14 10.74
C SER A 176 -4.94 -1.95 9.58
N SER A 177 -5.45 -3.17 9.43
CA SER A 177 -5.12 -4.07 8.30
C SER A 177 -5.53 -3.46 6.94
N LEU A 178 -6.58 -2.61 6.92
CA LEU A 178 -6.99 -1.89 5.71
C LEU A 178 -5.95 -0.85 5.30
N VAL A 179 -5.43 -0.04 6.23
CA VAL A 179 -4.42 0.98 5.92
C VAL A 179 -3.11 0.31 5.51
N ALA A 180 -2.71 -0.75 6.21
CA ALA A 180 -1.57 -1.57 5.82
C ALA A 180 -1.76 -2.18 4.42
N GLY A 181 -3.00 -2.57 4.11
CA GLY A 181 -3.46 -3.03 2.81
C GLY A 181 -3.30 -2.00 1.70
N LEU A 182 -3.71 -0.77 2.01
CA LEU A 182 -3.80 0.33 1.06
C LEU A 182 -2.41 0.79 0.58
N VAL A 183 -1.39 0.74 1.44
CA VAL A 183 -0.02 1.17 1.09
C VAL A 183 0.51 0.47 -0.18
N PRO A 184 0.61 -0.87 -0.24
CA PRO A 184 1.06 -1.55 -1.46
C PRO A 184 -0.01 -1.52 -2.57
N ALA A 185 -1.31 -1.43 -2.25
CA ALA A 185 -2.34 -1.26 -3.28
C ALA A 185 -2.16 0.05 -4.07
N LEU A 186 -1.76 1.13 -3.42
CA LEU A 186 -1.44 2.40 -4.09
C LEU A 186 -0.23 2.28 -5.01
N LEU A 187 0.74 1.41 -4.70
CA LEU A 187 1.89 1.16 -5.57
C LEU A 187 1.50 0.47 -6.89
N LEU A 188 0.34 -0.18 -6.98
CA LEU A 188 -0.18 -0.69 -8.27
C LEU A 188 -0.53 0.42 -9.26
N LEU A 189 -0.65 1.66 -8.79
CA LEU A 189 -0.87 2.83 -9.65
C LEU A 189 0.42 3.32 -10.30
N VAL A 190 1.60 2.85 -9.85
CA VAL A 190 2.89 3.29 -10.39
C VAL A 190 3.06 2.89 -11.85
N PRO A 191 2.86 1.62 -12.28
CA PRO A 191 3.01 1.27 -13.69
C PRO A 191 2.11 2.04 -14.66
N PRO A 192 0.79 2.22 -14.44
CA PRO A 192 -0.03 3.01 -15.35
C PRO A 192 0.33 4.50 -15.29
N ALA A 193 0.76 5.02 -14.13
CA ALA A 193 1.22 6.41 -14.03
C ALA A 193 2.52 6.66 -14.81
N VAL A 194 3.42 5.69 -14.86
CA VAL A 194 4.72 5.81 -15.57
C VAL A 194 4.61 5.46 -17.04
N THR A 195 3.98 4.32 -17.36
CA THR A 195 3.94 3.78 -18.72
C THR A 195 2.74 4.24 -19.52
N SER A 196 1.74 4.87 -18.89
CA SER A 196 0.46 5.20 -19.52
C SER A 196 -0.34 3.97 -20.01
N VAL A 197 0.12 2.75 -19.70
CA VAL A 197 -0.55 1.50 -20.09
C VAL A 197 -1.38 0.97 -18.91
N PRO A 198 -2.67 0.63 -19.11
CA PRO A 198 -3.49 0.07 -18.05
C PRO A 198 -2.94 -1.28 -17.55
N LEU A 199 -3.03 -1.51 -16.24
CA LEU A 199 -2.55 -2.72 -15.56
C LEU A 199 -3.27 -4.00 -16.03
N GLY A 200 -4.48 -3.84 -16.59
CA GLY A 200 -5.42 -4.92 -16.87
C GLY A 200 -6.24 -5.29 -15.64
N ALA A 201 -7.40 -5.93 -15.86
CA ALA A 201 -8.29 -6.35 -14.78
C ALA A 201 -7.68 -7.35 -13.77
N PRO A 202 -6.87 -8.34 -14.15
CA PRO A 202 -6.42 -9.39 -13.23
C PRO A 202 -5.67 -8.89 -11.96
N PRO A 203 -4.61 -8.05 -12.05
CA PRO A 203 -3.91 -7.59 -10.85
C PRO A 203 -4.78 -6.66 -9.98
N MET A 204 -5.69 -5.90 -10.60
CA MET A 204 -6.63 -5.04 -9.87
C MET A 204 -7.67 -5.86 -9.08
N LEU A 205 -8.22 -6.91 -9.71
CA LEU A 205 -9.14 -7.83 -9.04
C LEU A 205 -8.45 -8.61 -7.92
N ALA A 206 -7.21 -9.08 -8.16
CA ALA A 206 -6.43 -9.76 -7.14
C ALA A 206 -6.17 -8.85 -5.93
N ALA A 207 -5.75 -7.61 -6.16
CA ALA A 207 -5.54 -6.64 -5.08
C ALA A 207 -6.83 -6.31 -4.33
N GLY A 208 -7.93 -6.09 -5.05
CA GLY A 208 -9.25 -5.85 -4.44
C GLY A 208 -9.72 -7.04 -3.60
N LEU A 209 -9.51 -8.27 -4.09
CA LEU A 209 -9.84 -9.49 -3.36
C LEU A 209 -8.98 -9.63 -2.08
N LEU A 210 -7.66 -9.40 -2.17
CA LEU A 210 -6.76 -9.47 -1.02
C LEU A 210 -7.13 -8.43 0.05
N LEU A 211 -7.46 -7.20 -0.36
CA LEU A 211 -7.98 -6.17 0.55
C LEU A 211 -9.31 -6.58 1.18
N ALA A 212 -10.23 -7.15 0.40
CA ALA A 212 -11.50 -7.64 0.92
C ALA A 212 -11.31 -8.75 1.97
N VAL A 213 -10.38 -9.68 1.73
CA VAL A 213 -10.04 -10.74 2.69
C VAL A 213 -9.39 -10.16 3.95
N LEU A 214 -8.51 -9.15 3.84
CA LEU A 214 -7.94 -8.46 5.02
C LEU A 214 -9.02 -7.79 5.88
N VAL A 215 -10.01 -7.14 5.25
CA VAL A 215 -11.14 -6.54 5.97
C VAL A 215 -12.02 -7.61 6.60
N TRP A 216 -12.27 -8.70 5.88
CA TRP A 216 -13.11 -9.80 6.35
C TRP A 216 -12.49 -10.52 7.56
N LEU A 217 -11.17 -10.78 7.56
CA LEU A 217 -10.47 -11.40 8.69
C LEU A 217 -10.57 -10.58 9.98
N ARG A 218 -10.77 -9.26 9.85
CA ARG A 218 -10.88 -8.33 10.97
C ARG A 218 -12.32 -8.09 11.42
N SER A 219 -13.33 -8.58 10.69
CA SER A 219 -14.72 -8.38 11.08
C SER A 219 -15.08 -9.22 12.31
N PRO A 220 -15.72 -8.65 13.35
CA PRO A 220 -16.09 -9.37 14.58
C PRO A 220 -17.22 -10.40 14.39
N GLY A 221 -17.75 -10.54 13.17
CA GLY A 221 -18.71 -11.56 12.75
C GLY A 221 -18.92 -11.54 11.22
N PRO A 222 -19.66 -12.50 10.65
CA PRO A 222 -20.08 -12.49 9.24
C PRO A 222 -21.14 -11.41 9.06
N ASP A 223 -20.70 -10.16 8.95
CA ASP A 223 -21.57 -9.00 8.95
C ASP A 223 -21.45 -8.28 7.61
N TRP A 224 -22.58 -7.94 6.99
CA TRP A 224 -22.68 -7.27 5.69
C TRP A 224 -21.88 -5.97 5.62
N ARG A 225 -21.57 -5.38 6.78
CA ARG A 225 -20.71 -4.20 6.95
C ARG A 225 -19.27 -4.46 6.54
N GLY A 226 -18.75 -5.67 6.77
CA GLY A 226 -17.43 -6.08 6.29
C GLY A 226 -17.39 -6.17 4.76
N ALA A 227 -18.46 -6.71 4.17
CA ALA A 227 -18.64 -6.72 2.72
C ALA A 227 -18.84 -5.30 2.14
N ALA A 228 -19.54 -4.42 2.85
CA ALA A 228 -19.73 -3.02 2.44
C ALA A 228 -18.42 -2.23 2.50
N MET A 229 -17.57 -2.45 3.50
CA MET A 229 -16.24 -1.82 3.59
C MET A 229 -15.26 -2.38 2.56
N ALA A 230 -15.32 -3.69 2.28
CA ALA A 230 -14.60 -4.30 1.16
C ALA A 230 -15.08 -3.71 -0.19
N GLY A 231 -16.38 -3.56 -0.36
CA GLY A 231 -16.99 -2.89 -1.51
C GLY A 231 -16.56 -1.44 -1.62
N LEU A 232 -16.51 -0.70 -0.51
CA LEU A 232 -16.04 0.69 -0.48
C LEU A 232 -14.55 0.77 -0.84
N ALA A 233 -13.71 -0.15 -0.36
CA ALA A 233 -12.31 -0.20 -0.74
C ALA A 233 -12.13 -0.46 -2.24
N VAL A 234 -12.94 -1.35 -2.82
CA VAL A 234 -12.98 -1.60 -4.27
C VAL A 234 -13.49 -0.38 -5.03
N VAL A 235 -14.52 0.30 -4.53
CA VAL A 235 -15.08 1.51 -5.14
C VAL A 235 -14.09 2.67 -5.06
N VAL A 236 -13.38 2.85 -3.96
CA VAL A 236 -12.34 3.88 -3.82
C VAL A 236 -11.15 3.57 -4.71
N GLY A 237 -10.71 2.31 -4.78
CA GLY A 237 -9.68 1.87 -5.72
C GLY A 237 -10.10 2.07 -7.19
N GLY A 238 -11.34 1.74 -7.52
CA GLY A 238 -11.93 1.95 -8.84
C GLY A 238 -12.13 3.43 -9.17
N ALA A 239 -12.54 4.25 -8.20
CA ALA A 239 -12.72 5.70 -8.36
C ALA A 239 -11.38 6.42 -8.50
N ALA A 240 -10.33 5.97 -7.80
CA ALA A 240 -8.97 6.48 -8.00
C ALA A 240 -8.47 6.21 -9.42
N VAL A 241 -8.80 5.05 -9.98
CA VAL A 241 -8.46 4.67 -11.36
C VAL A 241 -9.33 5.42 -12.38
N ALA A 242 -10.62 5.61 -12.08
CA ALA A 242 -11.55 6.35 -12.96
C ALA A 242 -11.31 7.87 -12.94
N ALA A 243 -10.79 8.40 -11.83
CA ALA A 243 -10.39 9.80 -11.70
C ALA A 243 -9.01 10.09 -12.31
N MET A 244 -8.28 9.05 -12.75
CA MET A 244 -7.10 9.29 -13.60
C MET A 244 -7.58 9.93 -14.90
N PRO A 245 -7.02 11.09 -15.29
CA PRO A 245 -7.38 11.71 -16.55
C PRO A 245 -7.19 10.68 -17.68
N PRO A 246 -8.06 10.69 -18.71
CA PRO A 246 -7.87 9.83 -19.86
C PRO A 246 -6.44 10.02 -20.33
N VAL A 247 -5.73 8.89 -20.45
CA VAL A 247 -4.36 8.81 -20.90
C VAL A 247 -4.29 9.51 -22.25
N ARG A 248 -4.00 10.81 -22.24
CA ARG A 248 -3.41 11.46 -23.39
C ARG A 248 -2.03 10.84 -23.46
N ASP A 249 -1.68 10.31 -24.62
CA ASP A 249 -0.30 9.99 -24.97
C ASP A 249 0.55 11.14 -24.45
N ARG A 250 1.19 10.92 -23.30
CA ARG A 250 2.14 11.88 -22.76
C ARG A 250 3.34 11.65 -23.65
N VAL A 251 3.32 12.31 -24.79
CA VAL A 251 4.44 12.49 -25.70
C VAL A 251 5.58 12.90 -24.79
N TRP A 252 6.43 11.93 -24.45
CA TRP A 252 7.46 12.03 -23.40
C TRP A 252 8.59 12.98 -23.83
N ASN A 253 8.34 13.81 -24.85
CA ASN A 253 9.32 14.49 -25.67
C ASN A 253 9.01 15.98 -25.94
N GLU A 254 8.04 16.62 -25.27
CA GLU A 254 7.93 18.09 -25.38
C GLU A 254 8.94 18.84 -24.50
N PHE A 255 9.54 18.15 -23.51
CA PHE A 255 10.55 18.75 -22.61
C PHE A 255 11.95 18.15 -22.75
N ILE A 256 12.17 17.20 -23.66
CA ILE A 256 13.51 16.98 -24.23
C ILE A 256 13.72 18.04 -25.30
N GLN A 257 13.84 19.30 -24.86
CA GLN A 257 14.77 20.18 -25.54
C GLN A 257 16.12 19.51 -25.39
N VAL A 258 16.54 18.86 -26.48
CA VAL A 258 17.93 18.50 -26.73
C VAL A 258 18.75 19.72 -26.32
N ALA A 259 19.46 19.65 -25.18
CA ALA A 259 20.55 20.57 -24.95
C ALA A 259 21.48 20.41 -26.17
N PRO A 260 21.77 21.47 -26.92
CA PRO A 260 22.38 21.36 -28.24
C PRO A 260 23.75 20.69 -28.09
N VAL A 261 23.83 19.44 -28.54
CA VAL A 261 25.11 18.79 -28.79
C VAL A 261 25.65 19.42 -30.06
N SER A 262 26.55 20.37 -29.89
CA SER A 262 27.26 21.15 -30.92
C SER A 262 26.46 22.25 -31.63
N SER A 263 27.01 23.47 -31.59
CA SER A 263 26.51 24.69 -32.26
C SER A 263 26.73 24.71 -33.78
N SER A 264 26.82 23.55 -34.43
CA SER A 264 27.26 23.45 -35.83
C SER A 264 26.43 22.51 -36.70
N VAL A 265 25.31 21.96 -36.21
CA VAL A 265 24.41 21.15 -37.02
C VAL A 265 23.05 21.84 -37.09
N PRO A 266 22.66 22.40 -38.25
CA PRO A 266 21.36 23.05 -38.42
C PRO A 266 20.21 22.03 -38.32
N ASP A 267 19.11 22.44 -37.71
CA ASP A 267 17.84 21.72 -37.62
C ASP A 267 17.23 21.47 -39.02
N VAL A 268 17.58 20.35 -39.65
CA VAL A 268 16.97 19.90 -40.92
C VAL A 268 15.73 19.03 -40.69
N MET A 269 15.52 18.52 -39.48
CA MET A 269 14.42 17.59 -39.19
C MET A 269 13.07 18.27 -38.90
N VAL A 270 13.06 19.55 -38.50
CA VAL A 270 11.82 20.29 -38.17
C VAL A 270 11.19 20.92 -39.42
N THR A 271 11.99 21.26 -40.43
CA THR A 271 11.50 21.80 -41.71
C THR A 271 10.96 20.73 -42.65
N LEU A 272 11.43 19.49 -42.57
CA LEU A 272 10.95 18.39 -43.44
C LEU A 272 9.51 17.94 -43.12
N ALA A 273 9.10 18.01 -41.85
CA ALA A 273 7.76 17.62 -41.43
C ALA A 273 6.69 18.67 -41.81
N GLY A 274 7.07 19.95 -41.84
CA GLY A 274 6.20 21.03 -42.34
C GLY A 274 5.96 20.93 -43.84
N ASP A 275 7.02 20.69 -44.61
CA ASP A 275 6.97 20.64 -46.09
C ASP A 275 6.30 19.38 -46.66
N LEU A 276 6.13 18.32 -45.85
CA LEU A 276 5.35 17.13 -46.22
C LEU A 276 3.85 17.29 -45.96
N GLN A 277 3.47 18.24 -45.08
CA GLN A 277 2.08 18.53 -44.74
C GLN A 277 1.45 19.53 -45.72
N GLU A 278 2.25 20.46 -46.25
CA GLU A 278 1.89 21.30 -47.40
C GLU A 278 2.27 20.55 -48.69
N ARG A 279 1.27 20.02 -49.43
CA ARG A 279 1.46 19.32 -50.72
C ARG A 279 2.22 20.16 -51.76
N SER A 280 3.55 20.21 -51.67
CA SER A 280 4.42 20.99 -52.54
C SER A 280 5.23 20.08 -53.46
N ASN A 281 5.04 20.23 -54.77
CA ASN A 281 5.70 19.48 -55.84
C ASN A 281 7.16 19.96 -56.07
N ALA A 282 7.94 20.13 -55.01
CA ALA A 282 9.35 20.51 -55.13
C ALA A 282 10.23 19.24 -55.26
N PRO A 283 11.03 19.09 -56.33
CA PRO A 283 11.93 17.94 -56.47
C PRO A 283 13.02 18.01 -55.39
N ALA A 284 13.02 17.03 -54.49
CA ALA A 284 13.83 17.04 -53.27
C ALA A 284 15.35 16.91 -53.49
N PHE A 285 15.83 16.56 -54.69
CA PHE A 285 17.27 16.45 -54.97
C PHE A 285 17.58 16.73 -56.44
N SER A 286 18.42 17.74 -56.72
CA SER A 286 19.20 17.81 -57.96
C SER A 286 20.66 17.56 -57.63
N PHE A 287 21.25 16.54 -58.27
CA PHE A 287 22.65 16.17 -58.11
C PHE A 287 23.43 16.68 -59.31
N THR A 288 24.22 17.74 -59.12
CA THR A 288 25.27 18.14 -60.07
C THR A 288 26.61 17.67 -59.54
N SER A 289 27.11 16.55 -60.06
CA SER A 289 28.50 16.14 -59.84
C SER A 289 29.43 17.00 -60.67
N THR A 290 30.25 17.82 -60.02
CA THR A 290 31.50 18.32 -60.59
C THR A 290 32.61 17.42 -60.06
N HIS A 291 32.90 16.35 -60.79
CA HIS A 291 34.13 15.60 -60.63
C HIS A 291 35.06 16.02 -61.78
N GLU A 292 35.90 17.02 -61.53
CA GLU A 292 37.18 17.13 -62.23
C GLU A 292 38.11 16.09 -61.59
N GLY A 293 38.55 15.14 -62.41
CA GLY A 293 39.44 14.06 -62.00
C GLY A 293 40.84 14.54 -61.64
N PRO A 294 41.62 13.63 -61.03
CA PRO A 294 42.94 13.30 -61.58
C PRO A 294 43.02 11.85 -62.10
#